data_AF-A0A2Z6NP08-F1
#
_entry.id   AF-A0A2Z6NP08-F1
#
_cell.length_a   1.000
_cell.length_b   1.000
_cell.length_c   1.000
_cell.angle_alpha   90.00
_cell.angle_beta   90.00
_cell.angle_gamma   90.00
#
_symmetry.space_group_name_H-M   'P 1'
#
loop_
_entity.id
_entity.type
_entity.pdbx_description
1 polymer ?
#
loop_
_entity_poly.entity_id
_entity_poly.type
_entity_poly.pdbx_seq_one_letter_code
_entity_poly.pdbx_strand_id
1 'polypeptide(L)'
;MERGCVNLDFNMNYKKHRIRLPQRILSFNTLQVLKLTHLEMRDFDQVDFPQIKTLQLDRVKFNSIEHYAKFLSGCPVLEDLHVRRDFRYGGLPLENLIALPNLDKVRFYGAYTPMSLVCKSKIFHMEKV
;
A
#
# COMPACT_ATOMS: atom_id res chain seq x y z
N MET A 1 -0.87 -20.44 -22.41
CA MET A 1 -1.19 -20.17 -20.99
C MET A 1 -0.04 -19.38 -20.39
N GLU A 2 -0.08 -18.06 -20.46
CA GLU A 2 0.88 -17.23 -19.74
C GLU A 2 0.44 -17.18 -18.28
N ARG A 3 1.24 -17.78 -17.39
CA ARG A 3 0.99 -17.72 -15.95
C ARG A 3 1.36 -16.31 -15.48
N GLY A 4 0.42 -15.38 -15.53
CA GLY A 4 0.60 -14.02 -15.02
C GLY A 4 1.09 -14.03 -13.57
N CYS A 5 1.94 -13.08 -13.20
CA CYS A 5 2.45 -12.98 -11.84
C CYS A 5 1.28 -12.66 -10.89
N VAL A 6 1.02 -13.54 -9.91
CA VAL A 6 -0.07 -13.38 -8.93
C VAL A 6 0.43 -12.72 -7.65
N ASN A 7 1.68 -13.00 -7.25
CA ASN A 7 2.27 -12.51 -6.02
C ASN A 7 3.62 -11.85 -6.35
N LEU A 8 3.78 -10.59 -5.97
CA LEU A 8 5.03 -9.86 -6.13
C LEU A 8 5.53 -9.39 -4.76
N ASP A 9 6.74 -9.81 -4.41
CA ASP A 9 7.47 -9.31 -3.25
C ASP A 9 8.72 -8.57 -3.74
N PHE A 10 8.71 -7.25 -3.60
CA PHE A 10 9.81 -6.37 -3.96
C PHE A 10 10.47 -5.83 -2.69
N ASN A 11 11.43 -6.59 -2.17
CA ASN A 11 12.11 -6.29 -0.93
C ASN A 11 13.50 -5.68 -1.17
N MET A 12 13.66 -4.39 -0.88
CA MET A 12 14.93 -3.66 -1.00
C MET A 12 15.54 -3.28 0.35
N ASN A 13 15.18 -3.98 1.44
CA ASN A 13 15.66 -3.64 2.78
C ASN A 13 17.18 -3.82 2.98
N TYR A 14 17.84 -4.53 2.06
CA TYR A 14 19.30 -4.70 2.03
C TYR A 14 20.03 -3.49 1.42
N LYS A 15 19.30 -2.56 0.78
CA LYS A 15 19.89 -1.35 0.21
C LYS A 15 19.99 -0.27 1.29
N LYS A 16 21.11 0.46 1.27
CA LYS A 16 21.31 1.62 2.17
C LYS A 16 20.36 2.78 1.86
N HIS A 17 19.97 2.90 0.59
CA HIS A 17 19.07 3.94 0.09
C HIS A 17 17.85 3.30 -0.56
N ARG A 18 16.72 4.00 -0.45
CA ARG A 18 15.47 3.61 -1.13
C ARG A 18 15.67 3.61 -2.64
N ILE A 19 15.09 2.60 -3.28
CA ILE A 19 15.07 2.48 -4.74
C ILE A 19 13.70 2.92 -5.26
N ARG A 20 13.68 3.54 -6.44
CA ARG A 20 12.43 3.87 -7.13
C ARG A 20 11.77 2.61 -7.68
N LEU A 21 10.50 2.42 -7.40
CA LEU A 21 9.76 1.30 -7.98
C LEU A 21 9.68 1.49 -9.51
N PRO A 22 10.02 0.48 -10.32
CA PRO A 22 9.78 0.53 -11.76
C PRO A 22 8.30 0.74 -12.08
N GLN A 23 7.97 1.80 -12.84
CA GLN A 23 6.58 2.14 -13.17
C GLN A 23 5.81 1.00 -13.86
N ARG A 24 6.48 0.16 -14.66
CA ARG A 24 5.83 -0.98 -15.33
C ARG A 24 5.17 -1.96 -14.37
N ILE A 25 5.60 -2.00 -13.11
CA ILE A 25 4.98 -2.86 -12.10
C ILE A 25 3.57 -2.35 -11.75
N LEU A 26 3.30 -1.06 -11.94
CA LEU A 26 2.05 -0.38 -11.56
C LEU A 26 0.84 -0.71 -12.46
N SER A 27 1.00 -1.57 -13.47
CA SER A 27 -0.05 -1.96 -14.41
C SER A 27 -0.23 -3.48 -14.53
N PHE A 28 0.31 -4.24 -13.58
CA PHE A 28 0.19 -5.70 -13.58
C PHE A 28 -1.20 -6.12 -13.11
N ASN A 29 -2.05 -6.46 -14.08
CA ASN A 29 -3.47 -6.75 -13.86
C ASN A 29 -3.76 -8.12 -13.22
N THR A 30 -2.77 -9.03 -13.16
CA THR A 30 -2.93 -10.35 -12.53
C THR A 30 -2.50 -10.41 -11.07
N LEU A 31 -1.89 -9.34 -10.55
CA LEU A 31 -1.39 -9.34 -9.18
C LEU A 31 -2.54 -9.32 -8.18
N GLN A 32 -2.49 -10.24 -7.23
CA GLN A 32 -3.40 -10.32 -6.09
C GLN A 32 -2.71 -9.94 -4.78
N VAL A 33 -1.41 -10.19 -4.67
CA VAL A 33 -0.60 -9.81 -3.50
C VAL A 33 0.58 -8.96 -3.95
N LEU A 34 0.70 -7.77 -3.37
CA LEU A 34 1.83 -6.86 -3.59
C LEU A 34 2.49 -6.51 -2.27
N LYS A 35 3.76 -6.85 -2.13
CA LYS A 35 4.61 -6.49 -0.99
C LYS A 35 5.74 -5.60 -1.44
N LEU A 36 5.83 -4.41 -0.88
CA LEU A 36 6.84 -3.41 -1.20
C LEU A 36 7.61 -3.06 0.07
N THR A 37 8.93 -3.24 0.04
CA THR A 37 9.79 -2.92 1.18
C THR A 37 10.95 -2.00 0.80
N HIS A 38 11.11 -0.91 1.54
CA HIS A 38 12.23 0.04 1.44
C HIS A 38 12.33 0.75 0.06
N LEU A 39 11.20 1.27 -0.41
CA LEU A 39 11.08 1.94 -1.72
C LEU A 39 10.69 3.40 -1.61
N GLU A 40 10.94 4.11 -2.71
CA GLU A 40 10.46 5.45 -2.94
C GLU A 40 9.52 5.47 -4.16
N MET A 41 8.28 5.90 -3.92
CA MET A 41 7.20 5.99 -4.88
C MET A 41 7.12 7.43 -5.37
N ARG A 42 7.59 7.67 -6.59
CA ARG A 42 7.61 8.98 -7.23
C ARG A 42 7.26 8.86 -8.70
N ASP A 43 6.86 9.97 -9.28
CA ASP A 43 6.76 10.15 -10.72
C ASP A 43 5.87 9.06 -11.34
N PHE A 44 4.63 8.87 -10.88
CA PHE A 44 3.71 7.91 -11.51
C PHE A 44 2.36 8.53 -11.86
N ASP A 45 1.94 8.31 -13.10
CA ASP A 45 0.74 8.94 -13.65
C ASP A 45 -0.52 8.11 -13.44
N GLN A 46 -0.41 6.78 -13.45
CA GLN A 46 -1.52 5.87 -13.21
C GLN A 46 -1.04 4.63 -12.46
N VAL A 47 -1.94 4.08 -11.66
CA VAL A 47 -1.78 2.82 -10.95
C VAL A 47 -3.03 2.02 -11.23
N ASP A 48 -2.87 0.84 -11.79
CA ASP A 48 -3.97 -0.06 -12.12
C ASP A 48 -3.66 -1.48 -11.65
N PHE A 49 -4.29 -1.82 -10.53
CA PHE A 49 -4.16 -3.09 -9.83
C PHE A 49 -5.55 -3.69 -9.59
N PRO A 50 -6.25 -4.12 -10.65
CA PRO A 50 -7.66 -4.51 -10.61
C PRO A 50 -7.93 -5.75 -9.75
N GLN A 51 -6.89 -6.54 -9.43
CA GLN A 51 -7.02 -7.80 -8.68
C GLN A 51 -6.31 -7.80 -7.32
N ILE A 52 -5.66 -6.71 -6.91
CA ILE A 52 -4.93 -6.67 -5.63
C ILE A 52 -5.90 -6.79 -4.47
N LYS A 53 -5.77 -7.88 -3.72
CA LYS A 53 -6.51 -8.15 -2.48
C LYS A 53 -5.68 -7.88 -1.24
N THR A 54 -4.37 -8.06 -1.33
CA THR A 54 -3.45 -7.84 -0.21
C THR A 54 -2.33 -6.90 -0.62
N LEU A 55 -2.18 -5.82 0.13
CA LEU A 55 -1.14 -4.82 -0.08
C LEU A 55 -0.34 -4.63 1.21
N GLN A 56 0.97 -4.84 1.12
CA GLN A 56 1.90 -4.60 2.21
C GLN A 56 2.92 -3.54 1.83
N LEU A 57 2.98 -2.48 2.64
CA LEU A 57 3.90 -1.36 2.49
C LEU A 57 4.78 -1.30 3.74
N ASP A 58 6.09 -1.50 3.59
CA ASP A 58 7.05 -1.40 4.69
C ASP A 58 8.20 -0.44 4.32
N ARG A 59 8.35 0.64 5.08
CA ARG A 59 9.34 1.70 4.80
C ARG A 59 9.22 2.32 3.40
N VAL A 60 8.05 2.23 2.78
CA VAL A 60 7.73 2.82 1.47
C VAL A 60 7.45 4.30 1.64
N LYS A 61 8.01 5.15 0.77
CA LYS A 61 7.93 6.60 0.87
C LYS A 61 7.20 7.18 -0.34
N PHE A 62 6.12 7.90 -0.10
CA PHE A 62 5.41 8.65 -1.14
C PHE A 62 5.82 10.13 -1.12
N ASN A 63 5.60 10.82 -2.24
CA ASN A 63 5.93 12.25 -2.40
C ASN A 63 4.93 13.20 -1.77
N SER A 64 3.65 12.82 -1.77
CA SER A 64 2.56 13.57 -1.15
C SER A 64 1.47 12.60 -0.70
N ILE A 65 0.55 13.12 0.10
CA ILE A 65 -0.67 12.40 0.51
C ILE A 65 -1.56 12.05 -0.69
N GLU A 66 -1.57 12.89 -1.72
CA GLU A 66 -2.29 12.68 -2.98
C GLU A 66 -1.68 11.54 -3.79
N HIS A 67 -0.34 11.44 -3.87
CA HIS A 67 0.30 10.30 -4.52
C HIS A 67 -0.04 8.99 -3.80
N TYR A 68 -0.08 9.01 -2.47
CA TYR A 68 -0.51 7.86 -1.69
C TYR A 68 -1.98 7.49 -1.98
N ALA A 69 -2.87 8.49 -1.99
CA ALA A 69 -4.29 8.33 -2.33
C ALA A 69 -4.47 7.68 -3.70
N LYS A 70 -3.79 8.23 -4.70
CA LYS A 70 -3.80 7.78 -6.10
C LYS A 70 -3.28 6.35 -6.25
N PHE A 71 -2.29 5.97 -5.44
CA PHE A 71 -1.79 4.60 -5.42
C PHE A 71 -2.83 3.63 -4.85
N LEU A 72 -3.50 3.99 -3.75
CA LEU A 72 -4.57 3.17 -3.18
C LEU A 72 -5.80 3.09 -4.09
N SER A 73 -6.20 4.18 -4.77
CA SER A 73 -7.34 4.15 -5.70
C SER A 73 -7.13 3.21 -6.88
N GLY A 74 -5.88 2.88 -7.21
CA GLY A 74 -5.55 1.87 -8.21
C GLY A 74 -5.83 0.43 -7.75
N CYS A 75 -6.18 0.20 -6.48
CA CYS A 75 -6.44 -1.12 -5.90
C CYS A 75 -7.92 -1.28 -5.49
N PRO A 76 -8.88 -1.29 -6.43
CA PRO A 76 -10.31 -1.17 -6.12
C PRO A 76 -10.90 -2.34 -5.32
N VAL A 77 -10.27 -3.52 -5.38
CA VAL A 77 -10.73 -4.73 -4.69
C VAL A 77 -9.89 -5.07 -3.45
N LEU A 78 -9.13 -4.11 -2.92
CA LEU A 78 -8.24 -4.34 -1.78
C LEU A 78 -9.02 -4.76 -0.53
N GLU A 79 -8.66 -5.91 0.03
CA GLU A 79 -9.29 -6.52 1.21
C GLU A 79 -8.43 -6.35 2.47
N ASP A 80 -7.10 -6.34 2.32
CA ASP A 80 -6.15 -6.40 3.43
C ASP A 80 -4.95 -5.47 3.20
N LEU A 81 -4.87 -4.41 4.01
CA LEU A 81 -3.83 -3.39 3.95
C LEU A 81 -2.92 -3.43 5.18
N HIS A 82 -1.61 -3.57 4.93
CA HIS A 82 -0.58 -3.58 5.96
C HIS A 82 0.37 -2.43 5.73
N VAL A 83 0.51 -1.55 6.72
CA VAL A 83 1.43 -0.41 6.65
C VAL A 83 2.38 -0.48 7.84
N ARG A 84 3.68 -0.61 7.55
CA ARG A 84 4.76 -0.66 8.54
C ARG A 84 5.71 0.49 8.32
N ARG A 85 6.04 1.22 9.39
CA ARG A 85 7.12 2.23 9.40
C ARG A 85 6.99 3.23 8.23
N ASP A 86 5.82 3.84 8.09
CA ASP A 86 5.64 4.97 7.18
C ASP A 86 6.26 6.23 7.81
N PHE A 87 7.01 6.99 7.02
CA PHE A 87 7.95 7.98 7.54
C PHE A 87 7.46 9.43 7.52
N ARG A 88 6.37 9.78 6.82
CA ARG A 88 6.12 11.21 6.54
C ARG A 88 4.69 11.72 6.59
N TYR A 89 3.68 10.87 6.57
CA TYR A 89 2.30 11.32 6.74
C TYR A 89 1.76 10.56 7.94
N GLY A 90 1.42 11.29 9.02
CA GLY A 90 1.00 10.78 10.33
C GLY A 90 -0.34 10.05 10.32
N GLY A 91 -0.57 9.25 9.28
CA GLY A 91 -1.79 8.54 9.01
C GLY A 91 -2.26 8.59 7.56
N LEU A 92 -3.04 7.56 7.19
CA LEU A 92 -3.84 7.58 5.97
C LEU A 92 -5.03 8.52 6.20
N PRO A 93 -5.24 9.57 5.39
CA PRO A 93 -6.42 10.40 5.53
C PRO A 93 -7.67 9.55 5.27
N LEU A 94 -8.73 9.80 6.04
CA LEU A 94 -9.95 8.98 6.01
C LEU A 94 -10.49 8.82 4.58
N GLU A 95 -10.47 9.91 3.82
CA GLU A 95 -10.97 10.01 2.44
C GLU A 95 -10.38 8.96 1.50
N ASN A 96 -9.09 8.62 1.64
CA ASN A 96 -8.43 7.61 0.81
C ASN A 96 -8.97 6.20 1.06
N LEU A 97 -9.51 5.95 2.26
CA LEU A 97 -10.07 4.66 2.64
C LEU A 97 -11.54 4.56 2.27
N ILE A 98 -12.23 5.72 2.16
CA ILE A 98 -13.60 5.74 1.64
C ILE A 98 -13.63 5.19 0.21
N ALA A 99 -12.56 5.37 -0.55
CA ALA A 99 -12.40 4.83 -1.89
C ALA A 99 -12.16 3.30 -1.96
N LEU A 100 -12.02 2.60 -0.81
CA LEU A 100 -11.74 1.16 -0.76
C LEU A 100 -12.95 0.38 -0.18
N PRO A 101 -13.95 0.04 -1.01
CA PRO A 101 -15.22 -0.51 -0.53
C PRO A 101 -15.10 -1.92 0.09
N ASN A 102 -14.08 -2.68 -0.29
CA ASN A 102 -13.90 -4.07 0.12
C ASN A 102 -12.88 -4.24 1.26
N LEU A 103 -12.35 -3.13 1.80
CA LEU A 103 -11.29 -3.17 2.80
C LEU A 103 -11.82 -3.73 4.13
N ASP A 104 -11.42 -4.96 4.44
CA ASP A 104 -11.88 -5.70 5.62
C ASP A 104 -10.89 -5.55 6.78
N LYS A 105 -9.59 -5.56 6.44
CA LYS A 105 -8.49 -5.60 7.40
C LYS A 105 -7.52 -4.47 7.15
N VAL A 106 -7.20 -3.75 8.23
CA VAL A 106 -6.12 -2.77 8.20
C VAL A 106 -5.21 -2.96 9.39
N ARG A 107 -3.90 -3.02 9.11
CA ARG A 107 -2.86 -3.26 10.09
C ARG A 107 -1.80 -2.18 10.02
N PHE A 108 -1.57 -1.50 11.14
CA PHE A 108 -0.52 -0.50 11.27
C PHE A 108 0.50 -0.92 12.30
N TYR A 109 1.77 -0.77 11.93
CA TYR A 109 2.91 -1.05 12.78
C TYR A 109 3.80 0.18 12.79
N GLY A 110 3.52 1.13 13.69
CA GLY A 110 4.20 2.42 13.78
C GLY A 110 3.63 3.34 14.88
N ALA A 111 4.29 4.47 15.14
CA ALA A 111 3.99 5.37 16.26
C ALA A 111 2.77 6.29 16.05
N TYR A 112 2.22 6.37 14.84
CA TYR A 112 1.10 7.25 14.51
C TYR A 112 0.03 6.50 13.73
N THR A 113 -1.07 6.20 14.41
CA THR A 113 -2.30 5.68 13.82
C THR A 113 -3.33 6.79 13.82
N PRO A 114 -3.80 7.28 12.67
CA PRO A 114 -4.83 8.31 12.67
C PRO A 114 -6.12 7.64 13.11
N MET A 115 -6.76 8.22 14.13
CA MET A 115 -7.97 7.66 14.74
C MET A 115 -9.10 7.46 13.71
N SER A 116 -9.04 8.16 12.58
CA SER A 116 -9.96 8.05 11.45
C SER A 116 -10.08 6.62 10.90
N LEU A 117 -9.01 5.83 10.86
CA LEU A 117 -9.03 4.45 10.33
C LEU A 117 -9.86 3.48 11.16
N VAL A 118 -9.94 3.71 12.47
CA VAL A 118 -10.61 2.82 13.42
C VAL A 118 -12.12 2.73 13.14
N CYS A 119 -12.70 3.76 12.52
CA CYS A 119 -14.15 3.85 12.31
C CYS A 119 -14.68 3.05 11.11
N LYS A 120 -13.82 2.47 10.25
CA LYS A 120 -14.26 1.79 9.01
C LYS A 120 -13.86 0.33 8.87
N SER A 121 -12.74 -0.12 9.44
CA SER A 121 -12.32 -1.52 9.31
C SER A 121 -13.11 -2.41 10.28
N LYS A 122 -13.61 -3.56 9.80
CA LYS A 122 -14.21 -4.58 10.68
C LYS A 122 -13.17 -5.17 11.64
N ILE A 123 -11.91 -5.22 11.21
CA ILE A 123 -10.78 -5.69 12.02
C ILE A 123 -9.65 -4.67 11.94
N PHE A 124 -9.48 -3.91 13.03
CA PHE A 124 -8.33 -3.05 13.25
C PHE A 124 -7.38 -3.75 14.21
N HIS A 125 -6.23 -4.22 13.71
CA HIS A 125 -5.22 -4.86 14.56
C HIS A 125 -4.00 -3.95 14.68
N MET A 126 -3.72 -3.53 15.91
CA MET A 126 -2.62 -2.64 16.26
C MET A 126 -1.64 -3.41 17.13
N GLU A 127 -0.44 -3.67 16.62
CA GLU A 127 0.65 -4.22 17.44
C GLU A 127 1.64 -3.11 17.77
N LYS A 128 1.96 -2.98 19.05
CA LYS A 128 3.02 -2.10 19.53
C LYS A 128 4.35 -2.84 19.35
N VAL A 129 5.27 -2.24 18.60
CA VAL A 129 6.65 -2.74 18.44
C VAL A 129 7.49 -2.29 19.62
#